data_AF-A0A963CQD4-F1
#
_entry.id   AF-A0A963CQD4-F1
#
_cell.length_a   1.000
_cell.length_b   1.000
_cell.length_c   1.000
_cell.angle_alpha   90.00
_cell.angle_beta   90.00
_cell.angle_gamma   90.00
#
_symmetry.space_group_name_H-M   'P 1'
#
loop_
_entity.id
_entity.type
_entity.pdbx_description
1 polymer ?
#
loop_
_entity_poly.entity_id
_entity_poly.type
_entity_poly.pdbx_seq_one_letter_code
_entity_poly.pdbx_strand_id
1 'polypeptide(L)' 'MSSHNLRKTFATRLFNRGAAITDVQHLLGHSSVKTTERAYAAFVKNERFRQTIDLLDQQVVPKLKLVK' A
#
# COMPACT_ATOMS: atom_id res chain seq x y z
N MET A 1 -23.46 -14.91 -3.54
CA MET A 1 -22.17 -14.22 -3.29
C MET A 1 -22.47 -12.94 -2.53
N SER A 2 -21.83 -12.72 -1.39
CA SER A 2 -22.14 -11.62 -0.47
C SER A 2 -21.25 -10.40 -0.73
N SER A 3 -21.68 -9.21 -0.28
CA SER A 3 -20.88 -7.96 -0.26
C SER A 3 -19.48 -8.14 0.32
N HIS A 4 -19.31 -9.13 1.21
CA HIS A 4 -18.02 -9.53 1.77
C HIS A 4 -17.03 -10.04 0.71
N ASN A 5 -17.48 -10.81 -0.28
CA ASN A 5 -16.62 -11.35 -1.35
C ASN A 5 -16.12 -10.24 -2.26
N LEU A 6 -16.96 -9.25 -2.58
CA LEU A 6 -16.56 -8.08 -3.37
C LEU A 6 -15.51 -7.25 -2.65
N ARG A 7 -15.68 -7.00 -1.34
CA ARG A 7 -14.67 -6.30 -0.52
C ARG A 7 -13.35 -7.04 -0.51
N LYS A 8 -13.35 -8.37 -0.38
CA LYS A 8 -12.14 -9.19 -0.46
C LYS A 8 -11.46 -9.07 -1.82
N THR A 9 -12.20 -9.23 -2.91
CA THR A 9 -11.65 -9.10 -4.27
C THR A 9 -11.08 -7.71 -4.52
N PHE A 10 -11.76 -6.66 -4.07
CA PHE A 10 -11.28 -5.28 -4.17
C PHE A 10 -9.95 -5.08 -3.42
N ALA A 11 -9.90 -5.49 -2.15
CA ALA A 11 -8.69 -5.39 -1.32
C ALA A 11 -7.51 -6.17 -1.91
N THR A 12 -7.72 -7.44 -2.28
CA THR A 12 -6.68 -8.27 -2.90
C THR A 12 -6.14 -7.66 -4.19
N ARG A 13 -7.00 -7.06 -5.03
CA ARG A 13 -6.56 -6.39 -6.26
C ARG A 13 -5.72 -5.14 -6.01
N LEU A 14 -5.97 -4.43 -4.92
CA LEU A 14 -5.17 -3.28 -4.50
C LEU A 14 -3.81 -3.72 -3.93
N PHE A 15 -3.79 -4.73 -3.06
CA PHE A 15 -2.55 -5.27 -2.53
C PHE A 15 -1.64 -5.86 -3.62
N ASN A 16 -2.23 -6.55 -4.61
CA ASN A 16 -1.48 -7.05 -5.75
C ASN A 16 -0.85 -5.95 -6.62
N ARG A 17 -1.36 -4.71 -6.54
CA ARG A 17 -0.81 -3.51 -7.18
C ARG A 17 0.14 -2.71 -6.28
N GLY A 18 0.45 -3.22 -5.08
CA GLY A 18 1.36 -2.56 -4.14
C GLY A 18 0.73 -1.45 -3.31
N ALA A 19 -0.60 -1.36 -3.25
CA ALA A 19 -1.27 -0.35 -2.43
C ALA A 19 -0.94 -0.52 -0.95
N ALA A 20 -0.84 0.61 -0.23
CA ALA A 20 -0.61 0.59 1.21
C ALA A 20 -1.81 0.01 1.95
N ILE A 21 -1.56 -0.69 3.06
CA ILE A 21 -2.64 -1.20 3.90
C ILE A 21 -3.50 -0.10 4.53
N THR A 22 -2.92 1.07 4.79
CA THR A 22 -3.61 2.27 5.25
C THR A 22 -4.58 2.80 4.18
N ASP A 23 -4.16 2.82 2.91
CA ASP A 23 -4.99 3.31 1.81
C ASP A 23 -6.16 2.36 1.58
N VAL A 24 -5.87 1.05 1.55
CA VAL A 24 -6.89 0.01 1.44
C VAL A 24 -7.86 0.05 2.62
N GLN A 25 -7.38 0.32 3.85
CA GLN A 25 -8.24 0.48 5.03
C GLN A 25 -9.22 1.64 4.88
N HIS A 26 -8.74 2.82 4.45
CA HIS A 26 -9.62 3.98 4.23
C HIS A 26 -10.63 3.70 3.12
N LEU A 27 -10.21 3.09 2.02
CA LEU A 27 -11.09 2.75 0.89
C LEU A 27 -12.16 1.71 1.24
N LEU A 28 -11.86 0.81 2.19
CA LEU A 28 -12.82 -0.17 2.71
C LEU A 28 -13.71 0.41 3.83
N GLY A 29 -13.40 1.60 4.34
CA GLY A 29 -14.11 2.21 5.46
C GLY A 29 -13.92 1.46 6.78
N HIS A 30 -12.81 0.73 6.96
CA HIS A 30 -12.54 0.08 8.23
C HIS A 30 -12.11 1.12 9.26
N SER A 31 -12.68 1.07 10.47
CA SER A 31 -12.36 2.00 11.57
C SER A 31 -10.93 1.86 12.12
N SER A 32 -10.26 0.75 11.81
CA SER A 32 -8.91 0.47 12.27
C SER A 32 -8.12 -0.30 11.23
N VAL A 33 -6.85 0.09 11.06
CA VAL A 33 -5.86 -0.65 10.25
C VAL A 33 -5.69 -2.08 10.76
N LYS A 34 -5.80 -2.31 12.07
CA LYS A 34 -5.67 -3.63 12.69
C LYS A 34 -6.69 -4.65 12.19
N THR A 35 -7.89 -4.18 11.83
CA THR A 35 -8.94 -5.04 11.21
C THR A 35 -8.53 -5.45 9.80
N THR A 36 -7.96 -4.52 9.03
CA THR A 36 -7.45 -4.79 7.68
C THR A 36 -6.21 -5.70 7.72
N GLU A 37 -5.30 -5.50 8.68
CA GLU A 37 -4.11 -6.35 8.89
C GLU A 37 -4.50 -7.79 9.17
N ARG A 38 -5.40 -8.02 10.13
CA ARG A 38 -5.87 -9.38 10.46
C ARG A 38 -6.48 -10.09 9.25
N ALA A 39 -7.19 -9.36 8.39
CA ALA A 39 -7.86 -9.93 7.23
C ALA A 39 -6.93 -10.13 6.02
N TYR A 40 -5.90 -9.31 5.86
CA TYR A 40 -5.13 -9.21 4.61
C TYR A 40 -3.60 -9.22 4.74
N ALA A 41 -3.04 -9.39 5.94
CA ALA A 41 -1.58 -9.41 6.16
C ALA A 41 -0.84 -10.35 5.18
N ALA A 42 -1.41 -11.52 4.87
CA ALA A 42 -0.82 -12.48 3.94
C ALA A 42 -0.75 -11.98 2.46
N PHE A 43 -1.50 -10.95 2.10
CA PHE A 43 -1.53 -10.39 0.74
C PHE A 43 -0.67 -9.14 0.59
N VAL A 44 -0.16 -8.57 1.68
CA VAL A 44 0.71 -7.40 1.64
C VAL A 44 2.08 -7.85 1.12
N LYS A 45 2.41 -7.46 -0.12
CA LYS A 45 3.72 -7.77 -0.71
C LYS A 45 4.79 -6.88 -0.09
N ASN A 46 5.88 -7.50 0.36
CA ASN A 46 7.03 -6.83 0.96
C ASN A 46 7.91 -6.05 -0.03
N GLU A 47 7.60 -6.07 -1.33
CA GLU A 47 8.36 -5.35 -2.36
C GLU A 47 8.42 -3.84 -2.07
N ARG A 48 7.36 -3.27 -1.52
CA ARG A 48 7.35 -1.86 -1.12
C ARG A 48 8.29 -1.56 0.05
N PHE A 49 8.49 -2.51 0.98
CA PHE A 49 9.47 -2.33 2.07
C PHE A 49 10.89 -2.25 1.51
N ARG A 50 11.23 -3.07 0.52
CA ARG A 50 12.52 -2.98 -0.18
C ARG A 50 12.69 -1.64 -0.87
N GLN A 51 11.70 -1.20 -1.66
CA GLN A 51 11.73 0.13 -2.28
C GLN A 51 11.86 1.27 -1.26
N THR A 52 11.25 1.12 -0.08
CA THR A 52 11.33 2.13 1.00
C THR A 52 12.70 2.14 1.66
N ILE A 53 13.31 0.97 1.86
CA ILE A 53 14.68 0.83 2.36
C ILE A 53 15.66 1.42 1.35
N ASP A 54 15.47 1.14 0.05
CA ASP A 54 16.30 1.67 -1.04
C ASP A 54 16.31 3.21 -1.08
N LEU A 55 15.29 3.89 -0.54
CA LEU A 55 15.29 5.36 -0.42
C LEU A 55 16.38 5.88 0.53
N LEU A 56 16.80 5.09 1.52
CA LEU A 56 17.89 5.46 2.44
C LEU A 56 19.24 5.49 1.73
N ASP A 57 19.39 4.68 0.67
CA ASP A 57 20.61 4.61 -0.13
C ASP A 57 20.65 5.69 -1.24
N GLN A 58 19.53 6.38 -1.50
CA GLN A 58 19.50 7.47 -2.47
C GLN A 58 20.08 8.74 -1.87
N GLN A 59 21.21 9.20 -2.42
CA GLN A 59 21.69 10.55 -2.14
C GLN A 59 20.66 11.56 -2.64
N VAL A 60 20.19 12.42 -1.72
CA VAL A 60 19.30 13.55 -2.04
C VAL A 60 20.11 14.60 -2.80
N VAL A 61 20.34 14.38 -4.10
CA VAL A 61 20.88 15.42 -4.97
C VAL A 61 19.77 16.40 -5.30
N PRO A 62 19.86 17.68 -4.88
CA PRO A 62 18.86 18.67 -5.23
C PRO A 62 18.87 18.85 -6.75
N LYS A 63 17.78 18.51 -7.43
CA LYS A 63 17.57 18.88 -8.83
C LYS A 63 17.29 20.39 -8.89
N LEU A 64 18.35 21.18 -8.84
CA LEU A 64 18.29 22.60 -9.20
C LEU A 64 17.94 22.66 -10.69
N LYS A 65 16.70 23.06 -11.00
CA LYS A 65 16.32 23.36 -12.38
C LYS A 65 17.05 24.64 -12.77
N LEU A 66 18.05 24.52 -13.65
CA LEU A 66 18.59 25.65 -14.39
C LEU A 66 17.49 26.15 -15.34
N VAL A 67 16.86 27.25 -14.96
CA VAL A 67 15.98 28.03 -15.84
C VAL A 67 16.90 28.78 -16.81
N LYS A 68 16.73 28.52 -18.12
CA LYS A 68 17.31 29.35 -19.18
C LYS A 68 16.39 30.53 -19.44
#